data_AF-A0A6H2A136-F1
#
_entry.id   AF-A0A6H2A136-F1
#
_cell.length_a   1.000
_cell.length_b   1.000
_cell.length_c   1.000
_cell.angle_alpha   90.00
_cell.angle_beta   90.00
_cell.angle_gamma   90.00
#
_symmetry.space_group_name_H-M   'P 1'
#
loop_
_entity.id
_entity.type
_entity.pdbx_description
1 polymer ?
#
loop_
_entity_poly.entity_id
_entity_poly.type
_entity_poly.pdbx_seq_one_letter_code
_entity_poly.pdbx_strand_id
1 'polypeptide(L)'
;MKSLKNRLKEIEPLFTTEWPTQEVDTKLNTQVQTSFLGFDRINHIRMGYFYEVISKCLFGGVLRDNQMIESQEYHQICPDVYNKSRKILVESKAMRIGHHTTFIDDQINRYIKYQQMKHHYKIYWCFWRHRFEKIKSYKGSPNELYQSLCEKTAYGIILGFSIIIDLWKETHTNSRRYENTSWYNCTTINSTDMNRFLFEPEIMLTQIGRDPNNYAIARFRSPYLKINRYTMSPKPFILIFEKDHQRLIKDLGEEEVPF
;
A
#
# COMPACT_ATOMS: atom_id res chain seq x y z
N MET A 1 -21.20 -21.35 22.14
CA MET A 1 -20.74 -20.09 21.51
C MET A 1 -19.67 -19.45 22.38
N LYS A 2 -18.39 -19.44 21.95
CA LYS A 2 -17.32 -18.74 22.69
C LYS A 2 -17.56 -17.22 22.60
N SER A 3 -17.45 -16.50 23.72
CA SER A 3 -17.72 -15.06 23.76
C SER A 3 -16.75 -14.27 22.87
N LEU A 4 -17.18 -13.11 22.36
CA LEU A 4 -16.37 -12.20 21.55
C LEU A 4 -15.04 -11.82 22.23
N LYS A 5 -15.01 -11.81 23.58
CA LYS A 5 -13.79 -11.62 24.38
C LYS A 5 -12.79 -12.77 24.23
N ASN A 6 -13.24 -14.01 24.05
CA ASN A 6 -12.35 -15.16 23.86
C ASN A 6 -11.76 -15.20 22.44
N ARG A 7 -12.48 -14.66 21.43
CA ARG A 7 -11.94 -14.48 20.07
C ARG A 7 -10.89 -13.37 19.99
N LEU A 8 -10.99 -12.34 20.85
CA LEU A 8 -10.00 -11.26 20.92
C LEU A 8 -8.70 -11.69 21.63
N LYS A 9 -8.78 -12.58 22.63
CA LYS A 9 -7.60 -13.16 23.30
C LYS A 9 -6.77 -14.10 22.41
N GLU A 10 -7.37 -14.71 21.39
CA GLU A 10 -6.65 -15.54 20.42
C GLU A 10 -5.86 -14.69 19.39
N ILE A 11 -6.11 -13.36 19.33
CA ILE A 11 -5.40 -12.41 18.43
C ILE A 11 -4.32 -11.62 19.20
N GLU A 12 -4.37 -11.58 20.53
CA GLU A 12 -3.44 -10.86 21.41
C GLU A 12 -1.95 -11.27 21.30
N PRO A 13 -1.54 -12.52 21.00
CA PRO A 13 -0.11 -12.83 20.92
C PRO A 13 0.57 -12.36 19.62
N LEU A 14 -0.18 -11.86 18.62
CA LEU A 14 0.36 -11.40 17.33
C LEU A 14 0.73 -9.91 17.31
N PHE A 15 0.59 -9.23 18.45
CA PHE A 15 0.89 -7.80 18.61
C PHE A 15 1.66 -7.53 19.91
N THR A 16 2.92 -7.95 19.96
CA THR A 16 3.92 -7.40 20.90
C THR A 16 5.16 -7.10 20.05
N THR A 17 5.48 -5.88 19.66
CA THR A 17 5.56 -4.64 20.44
C THR A 17 5.18 -3.43 19.59
N GLU A 18 4.24 -2.64 20.11
CA GLU A 18 3.88 -1.25 19.80
C GLU A 18 3.22 -0.93 18.43
N TRP A 19 1.92 -1.24 18.36
CA TRP A 19 0.88 -0.26 17.98
C TRP A 19 -0.22 -0.33 19.05
N PRO A 20 -0.76 0.80 19.54
CA PRO A 20 -1.27 0.91 20.90
C PRO A 20 -2.59 0.15 21.11
N THR A 21 -2.57 -0.76 22.08
CA THR A 21 -3.76 -1.24 22.79
C THR A 21 -3.85 -0.51 24.14
N GLN A 22 -5.08 -0.13 24.47
CA GLN A 22 -5.53 0.59 25.67
C GLN A 22 -5.41 2.11 25.62
N GLU A 23 -6.59 2.72 25.76
CA GLU A 23 -6.88 4.14 25.58
C GLU A 23 -6.40 4.67 24.23
N VAL A 24 -7.36 4.83 23.31
CA VAL A 24 -7.27 5.96 22.38
C VAL A 24 -7.41 7.21 23.26
N ASP A 25 -6.35 7.50 24.01
CA ASP A 25 -6.15 8.79 24.61
C ASP A 25 -6.32 9.76 23.44
N THR A 26 -7.16 10.75 23.69
CA THR A 26 -7.51 11.94 22.91
C THR A 26 -6.30 12.77 22.41
N LYS A 27 -5.12 12.14 22.28
CA LYS A 27 -3.82 12.65 21.88
C LYS A 27 -3.17 11.90 20.70
N LEU A 28 -3.93 11.20 19.85
CA LEU A 28 -3.61 11.14 18.40
C LEU A 28 -3.98 12.48 17.71
N ASN A 29 -3.70 13.58 18.42
CA ASN A 29 -3.71 14.96 17.97
C ASN A 29 -2.29 15.37 17.52
N THR A 30 -1.41 14.41 17.25
CA THR A 30 -0.19 14.67 16.50
C THR A 30 -0.57 14.96 15.06
N GLN A 31 -0.81 16.24 14.79
CA GLN A 31 -0.73 16.78 13.45
C GLN A 31 0.61 16.33 12.84
N VAL A 32 0.57 15.34 11.94
CA VAL A 32 1.75 14.96 11.16
C VAL A 32 1.96 16.04 10.09
N GLN A 33 2.57 17.16 10.48
CA GLN A 33 2.88 18.25 9.56
C GLN A 33 4.06 17.83 8.67
N THR A 34 3.80 17.65 7.38
CA THR A 34 4.84 17.47 6.35
C THR A 34 4.78 18.67 5.40
N SER A 35 5.93 19.32 5.15
CA SER A 35 6.07 20.45 4.23
C SER A 35 6.47 19.99 2.83
N PHE A 36 5.79 20.53 1.80
CA PHE A 36 5.97 20.16 0.39
C PHE A 36 7.02 21.06 -0.28
N LEU A 37 8.23 21.11 0.28
CA LEU A 37 9.33 21.86 -0.32
C LEU A 37 9.97 21.02 -1.42
N GLY A 38 9.71 21.36 -2.69
CA GLY A 38 10.66 21.05 -3.77
C GLY A 38 10.20 20.31 -5.03
N PHE A 39 8.96 19.81 -5.15
CA PHE A 39 8.60 18.94 -6.30
C PHE A 39 7.67 19.54 -7.36
N ASP A 40 8.23 19.56 -8.59
CA ASP A 40 7.67 19.56 -9.95
C ASP A 40 6.44 20.39 -10.32
N ARG A 41 6.50 20.99 -11.54
CA ARG A 41 5.37 21.67 -12.20
C ARG A 41 4.25 20.71 -12.66
N ILE A 42 4.42 19.40 -12.44
CA ILE A 42 3.60 18.36 -13.04
C ILE A 42 2.61 17.78 -12.02
N ASN A 43 1.31 17.98 -12.28
CA ASN A 43 0.25 17.66 -11.31
C ASN A 43 0.11 16.17 -10.97
N HIS A 44 0.40 15.25 -11.90
CA HIS A 44 0.28 13.82 -11.60
C HIS A 44 1.40 13.32 -10.66
N ILE A 45 2.58 13.93 -10.71
CA ILE A 45 3.67 13.68 -9.76
C ILE A 45 3.25 14.17 -8.37
N ARG A 46 2.67 15.38 -8.28
CA ARG A 46 2.13 15.91 -7.01
C ARG A 46 1.05 15.02 -6.39
N MET A 47 0.21 14.40 -7.23
CA MET A 47 -0.78 13.44 -6.76
C MET A 47 -0.12 12.17 -6.22
N GLY A 48 0.91 11.64 -6.90
CA GLY A 48 1.72 10.52 -6.38
C GLY A 48 2.26 10.84 -4.99
N TYR A 49 3.03 11.93 -4.88
CA TYR A 49 3.61 12.40 -3.63
C TYR A 49 2.58 12.63 -2.51
N PHE A 50 1.38 13.15 -2.83
CA PHE A 50 0.31 13.29 -1.86
C PHE A 50 -0.06 11.94 -1.21
N TYR A 51 -0.17 10.87 -1.98
CA TYR A 51 -0.49 9.54 -1.46
C TYR A 51 0.70 8.86 -0.79
N GLU A 52 1.93 9.16 -1.20
CA GLU A 52 3.15 8.74 -0.48
C GLU A 52 3.18 9.34 0.93
N VAL A 53 2.84 10.63 1.07
CA VAL A 53 2.71 11.31 2.37
C VAL A 53 1.65 10.65 3.24
N ILE A 54 0.50 10.28 2.68
CA ILE A 54 -0.53 9.55 3.42
C ILE A 54 0.00 8.18 3.88
N SER A 55 0.64 7.42 3.00
CA SER A 55 1.28 6.14 3.36
C SER A 55 2.30 6.32 4.49
N LYS A 56 3.14 7.36 4.42
CA LYS A 56 4.09 7.69 5.50
C LYS A 56 3.37 8.01 6.81
N CYS A 57 2.25 8.73 6.79
CA CYS A 57 1.49 9.00 8.01
C CYS A 57 0.95 7.72 8.66
N LEU A 58 0.57 6.72 7.86
CA LEU A 58 0.07 5.43 8.38
C LEU A 58 1.18 4.52 8.88
N PHE A 59 2.29 4.44 8.16
CA PHE A 59 3.37 3.49 8.45
C PHE A 59 4.54 4.06 9.25
N GLY A 60 4.62 5.39 9.37
CA GLY A 60 5.80 6.11 9.85
C GLY A 60 6.96 6.06 8.84
N GLY A 61 8.16 6.38 9.31
CA GLY A 61 9.37 6.31 8.48
C GLY A 61 9.63 7.56 7.62
N VAL A 62 10.34 7.36 6.52
CA VAL A 62 10.83 8.41 5.62
C VAL A 62 10.35 8.17 4.19
N LEU A 63 10.19 9.25 3.42
CA LEU A 63 9.91 9.17 1.98
C LEU A 63 11.19 8.91 1.20
N ARG A 64 11.05 8.26 0.05
CA ARG A 64 12.12 7.98 -0.91
C ARG A 64 13.05 9.18 -1.15
N ASP A 65 12.48 10.33 -1.51
CA ASP A 65 13.25 11.50 -1.95
C ASP A 65 14.17 12.09 -0.87
N ASN A 66 13.93 11.72 0.40
CA ASN A 66 14.73 12.19 1.54
C ASN A 66 15.91 11.26 1.87
N GLN A 67 16.07 10.14 1.16
CA GLN A 67 17.20 9.23 1.35
C GLN A 67 17.78 8.83 -0.01
N MET A 68 19.00 9.28 -0.29
CA MET A 68 19.94 8.40 -1.00
C MET A 68 20.19 7.24 -0.04
N ILE A 69 19.47 6.13 -0.20
CA ILE A 69 19.64 4.96 0.66
C ILE A 69 21.07 4.47 0.44
N GLU A 70 21.93 4.70 1.44
CA GLU A 70 23.41 4.64 1.41
C GLU A 70 24.01 3.23 1.24
N SER A 71 23.41 2.36 0.43
CA SER A 71 24.10 1.12 0.05
C SER A 71 23.83 0.74 -1.39
N GLN A 72 24.90 0.27 -2.04
CA GLN A 72 24.87 -0.29 -3.39
C GLN A 72 23.89 -1.47 -3.49
N GLU A 73 23.56 -2.15 -2.38
CA GLU A 73 22.53 -3.21 -2.31
C GLU A 73 21.10 -2.70 -2.55
N TYR A 74 20.78 -1.45 -2.18
CA TYR A 74 19.44 -0.87 -2.31
C TYR A 74 19.22 -0.12 -3.63
N HIS A 75 20.22 -0.10 -4.53
CA HIS A 75 20.02 0.44 -5.88
C HIS A 75 19.01 -0.40 -6.70
N GLN A 76 18.59 -1.56 -6.19
CA GLN A 76 17.62 -2.44 -6.84
C GLN A 76 16.16 -2.13 -6.50
N ILE A 77 15.81 -1.69 -5.29
CA ILE A 77 14.41 -1.34 -4.93
C ILE A 77 14.28 0.09 -4.42
N CYS A 78 13.19 0.77 -4.77
CA CYS A 78 12.96 2.17 -4.43
C CYS A 78 11.55 2.36 -3.85
N PRO A 79 11.29 1.91 -2.61
CA PRO A 79 9.99 2.07 -1.98
C PRO A 79 9.65 3.54 -1.77
N ASP A 80 8.38 3.88 -1.91
CA ASP A 80 7.86 5.22 -1.64
C ASP A 80 8.04 5.61 -0.16
N VAL A 81 7.84 4.64 0.76
CA VAL A 81 8.05 4.82 2.20
C VAL A 81 8.93 3.72 2.76
N TYR A 82 9.92 4.12 3.55
CA TYR A 82 10.82 3.22 4.25
C TYR A 82 10.76 3.45 5.76
N ASN A 83 10.47 2.42 6.53
CA ASN A 83 10.55 2.44 7.99
C ASN A 83 11.57 1.40 8.48
N LYS A 84 12.81 1.84 8.67
CA LYS A 84 13.92 1.01 9.17
C LYS A 84 13.63 0.37 10.53
N SER A 85 13.09 1.14 11.48
CA SER A 85 12.81 0.64 12.84
C SER A 85 11.79 -0.48 12.86
N ARG A 86 10.75 -0.39 12.04
CA ARG A 86 9.68 -1.39 11.95
C ARG A 86 9.95 -2.47 10.90
N LYS A 87 11.06 -2.35 10.15
CA LYS A 87 11.39 -3.21 9.01
C LYS A 87 10.25 -3.26 7.99
N ILE A 88 9.71 -2.10 7.62
CA ILE A 88 8.59 -1.98 6.68
C ILE A 88 9.02 -1.21 5.42
N LEU A 89 8.60 -1.71 4.27
CA LEU A 89 8.68 -1.05 2.96
C LEU A 89 7.26 -0.86 2.43
N VAL A 90 6.96 0.30 1.84
CA VAL A 90 5.64 0.58 1.29
C VAL A 90 5.75 1.21 -0.09
N GLU A 91 4.93 0.69 -1.00
CA GLU A 91 4.63 1.26 -2.31
C GLU A 91 3.24 1.88 -2.29
N SER A 92 3.05 2.98 -2.98
CA SER A 92 1.78 3.69 -3.06
C SER A 92 1.35 3.89 -4.50
N LYS A 93 0.07 3.64 -4.77
CA LYS A 93 -0.53 3.84 -6.09
C LYS A 93 -1.88 4.52 -5.94
N ALA A 94 -2.11 5.52 -6.77
CA ALA A 94 -3.40 6.18 -6.86
C ALA A 94 -4.22 5.62 -8.02
N MET A 95 -5.53 5.50 -7.82
CA MET A 95 -6.43 5.04 -8.86
C MET A 95 -7.76 5.78 -8.84
N ARG A 96 -8.14 6.32 -10.00
CA ARG A 96 -9.44 6.96 -10.21
C ARG A 96 -10.57 5.92 -10.23
N ILE A 97 -11.75 6.27 -9.73
CA ILE A 97 -12.95 5.43 -9.89
C ILE A 97 -13.18 5.07 -11.36
N GLY A 98 -13.42 3.78 -11.63
CA GLY A 98 -13.62 3.25 -12.99
C GLY A 98 -12.34 2.98 -13.78
N HIS A 99 -11.16 3.28 -13.22
CA HIS A 99 -9.86 3.01 -13.86
C HIS A 99 -9.16 1.81 -13.24
N HIS A 100 -8.07 1.38 -13.89
CA HIS A 100 -7.08 0.47 -13.36
C HIS A 100 -5.83 1.22 -12.91
N THR A 101 -4.97 0.55 -12.16
CA THR A 101 -3.59 0.97 -11.88
C THR A 101 -2.65 -0.14 -12.27
N THR A 102 -1.41 0.20 -12.61
CA THR A 102 -0.37 -0.74 -13.02
C THR A 102 0.77 -0.76 -12.02
N PHE A 103 1.44 -1.90 -11.94
CA PHE A 103 2.77 -2.00 -11.38
C PHE A 103 3.65 -2.82 -12.32
N ILE A 104 4.93 -2.44 -12.35
CA ILE A 104 5.90 -2.93 -13.33
C ILE A 104 6.42 -4.29 -12.87
N ASP A 105 6.44 -5.27 -13.76
CA ASP A 105 6.88 -6.63 -13.44
C ASP A 105 8.31 -6.66 -12.89
N ASP A 106 9.21 -5.89 -13.51
CA ASP A 106 10.59 -5.74 -13.04
C ASP A 106 10.67 -5.16 -11.62
N GLN A 107 9.75 -4.25 -11.24
CA GLN A 107 9.68 -3.75 -9.87
C GLN A 107 9.35 -4.90 -8.90
N ILE A 108 8.37 -5.74 -9.23
CA ILE A 108 8.00 -6.90 -8.39
C ILE A 108 9.15 -7.89 -8.29
N ASN A 109 9.80 -8.22 -9.41
CA ASN A 109 10.94 -9.14 -9.43
C ASN A 109 12.07 -8.65 -8.50
N ARG A 110 12.35 -7.35 -8.50
CA ARG A 110 13.34 -6.76 -7.59
C ARG A 110 12.90 -6.86 -6.12
N TYR A 111 11.60 -6.67 -5.84
CA TYR A 111 11.05 -6.87 -4.50
C TYR A 111 11.06 -8.34 -4.06
N ILE A 112 10.83 -9.30 -4.95
CA ILE A 112 10.96 -10.74 -4.66
C ILE A 112 12.39 -11.06 -4.21
N LYS A 113 13.38 -10.66 -5.02
CA LYS A 113 14.81 -10.84 -4.69
C LYS A 113 15.17 -10.17 -3.37
N TYR A 114 14.67 -8.97 -3.13
CA TYR A 114 14.89 -8.28 -1.86
C TYR A 114 14.28 -9.06 -0.68
N GLN A 115 13.05 -9.56 -0.81
CA GLN A 115 12.37 -10.34 0.23
C GLN A 115 13.08 -11.67 0.52
N GLN A 116 13.71 -12.28 -0.48
CA GLN A 116 14.58 -13.45 -0.35
C GLN A 116 15.92 -13.14 0.36
N MET A 117 16.43 -11.92 0.29
CA MET A 117 17.68 -11.55 0.99
C MET A 117 17.42 -10.99 2.39
N LYS A 118 16.30 -10.29 2.57
CA LYS A 118 15.97 -9.54 3.78
C LYS A 118 14.62 -9.99 4.34
N HIS A 119 14.49 -11.29 4.63
CA HIS A 119 13.27 -11.98 5.08
C HIS A 119 12.53 -11.38 6.28
N HIS A 120 13.19 -10.54 7.07
CA HIS A 120 12.59 -9.88 8.22
C HIS A 120 11.86 -8.57 7.88
N TYR A 121 11.94 -8.11 6.62
CA TYR A 121 11.19 -6.95 6.15
C TYR A 121 9.80 -7.34 5.70
N LYS A 122 8.80 -6.52 6.04
CA LYS A 122 7.44 -6.63 5.50
C LYS A 122 7.24 -5.57 4.42
N ILE A 123 6.62 -5.96 3.32
CA ILE A 123 6.40 -5.08 2.17
C ILE A 123 4.90 -4.98 1.93
N TYR A 124 4.43 -3.75 1.75
CA TYR A 124 3.01 -3.45 1.56
C TYR A 124 2.79 -2.57 0.33
N TRP A 125 1.69 -2.81 -0.38
CA TRP A 125 1.20 -1.93 -1.43
C TRP A 125 -0.08 -1.23 -0.97
N CYS A 126 -0.05 0.10 -1.00
CA CYS A 126 -1.18 0.95 -0.67
C CYS A 126 -1.84 1.46 -1.95
N PHE A 127 -3.07 1.07 -2.18
CA PHE A 127 -3.90 1.51 -3.29
C PHE A 127 -4.94 2.53 -2.83
N TRP A 128 -4.84 3.74 -3.36
CA TRP A 128 -5.63 4.89 -2.97
C TRP A 128 -6.70 5.18 -4.01
N ARG A 129 -7.97 4.94 -3.64
CA ARG A 129 -9.10 5.20 -4.54
C ARG A 129 -9.52 6.66 -4.45
N HIS A 130 -9.70 7.32 -5.59
CA HIS A 130 -10.13 8.72 -5.63
C HIS A 130 -11.14 9.06 -6.73
N ARG A 131 -11.85 10.17 -6.52
CA ARG A 131 -12.79 10.79 -7.48
C ARG A 131 -12.17 11.98 -8.23
N PHE A 132 -10.89 12.26 -8.01
CA PHE A 132 -10.22 13.35 -8.72
C PHE A 132 -10.13 13.07 -10.23
N GLU A 133 -10.55 14.04 -11.05
CA GLU A 133 -10.57 13.93 -12.51
C GLU A 133 -9.53 14.85 -13.16
N LYS A 134 -9.06 14.48 -14.35
CA LYS A 134 -8.22 15.34 -15.21
C LYS A 134 -6.95 15.87 -14.53
N ILE A 135 -6.26 15.05 -13.72
CA ILE A 135 -5.05 15.46 -13.00
C ILE A 135 -3.96 16.06 -13.91
N LYS A 136 -3.74 15.49 -15.09
CA LYS A 136 -2.72 15.98 -16.05
C LYS A 136 -3.01 17.38 -16.58
N SER A 137 -4.29 17.78 -16.68
CA SER A 137 -4.73 19.08 -17.20
C SER A 137 -5.33 20.00 -16.13
N TYR A 138 -5.11 19.69 -14.85
CA TYR A 138 -5.58 20.52 -13.74
C TYR A 138 -4.94 21.92 -13.77
N LYS A 139 -5.77 22.97 -13.70
CA LYS A 139 -5.34 24.37 -13.81
C LYS A 139 -5.27 25.12 -12.48
N GLY A 140 -5.72 24.51 -11.39
CA GLY A 140 -5.67 25.14 -10.08
C GLY A 140 -4.26 25.16 -9.48
N SER A 141 -4.12 25.89 -8.38
CA SER A 141 -2.89 25.95 -7.59
C SER A 141 -2.57 24.60 -6.93
N PRO A 142 -1.30 24.35 -6.55
CA PRO A 142 -0.93 23.14 -5.79
C PRO A 142 -1.75 22.96 -4.50
N ASN A 143 -2.09 24.07 -3.86
CA ASN A 143 -2.87 24.13 -2.64
C ASN A 143 -4.32 23.66 -2.85
N GLU A 144 -4.98 24.16 -3.90
CA GLU A 144 -6.33 23.71 -4.29
C GLU A 144 -6.32 22.25 -4.74
N LEU A 145 -5.21 21.79 -5.37
CA LEU A 145 -5.02 20.39 -5.72
C LEU A 145 -5.02 19.51 -4.46
N TYR A 146 -4.18 19.82 -3.46
CA TYR A 146 -4.10 19.01 -2.24
C TYR A 146 -5.39 19.02 -1.44
N GLN A 147 -6.08 20.16 -1.37
CA GLN A 147 -7.41 20.22 -0.78
C GLN A 147 -8.39 19.29 -1.50
N SER A 148 -8.44 19.39 -2.82
CA SER A 148 -9.30 18.54 -3.66
C SER A 148 -8.97 17.06 -3.51
N LEU A 149 -7.70 16.70 -3.36
CA LEU A 149 -7.27 15.31 -3.14
C LEU A 149 -7.73 14.81 -1.76
N CYS A 150 -7.64 15.61 -0.69
CA CYS A 150 -8.19 15.27 0.63
C CYS A 150 -9.70 14.99 0.56
N GLU A 151 -10.45 15.84 -0.13
CA GLU A 151 -11.90 15.72 -0.29
C GLU A 151 -12.27 14.50 -1.15
N LYS A 152 -11.59 14.33 -2.28
CA LYS A 152 -11.93 13.32 -3.31
C LYS A 152 -11.31 11.95 -3.08
N THR A 153 -10.41 11.78 -2.10
CA THR A 153 -9.98 10.46 -1.66
C THR A 153 -11.17 9.71 -1.05
N ALA A 154 -11.46 8.52 -1.57
CA ALA A 154 -12.62 7.73 -1.19
C ALA A 154 -12.26 6.69 -0.12
N TYR A 155 -11.24 5.87 -0.37
CA TYR A 155 -10.80 4.79 0.52
C TYR A 155 -9.38 4.33 0.16
N GLY A 156 -8.75 3.57 1.06
CA GLY A 156 -7.47 2.90 0.79
C GLY A 156 -7.56 1.38 0.97
N ILE A 157 -6.80 0.65 0.16
CA ILE A 157 -6.62 -0.80 0.27
C ILE A 157 -5.13 -1.06 0.43
N ILE A 158 -4.76 -1.74 1.50
CA ILE A 158 -3.39 -2.07 1.82
C ILE A 158 -3.24 -3.58 1.71
N LEU A 159 -2.38 -4.04 0.80
CA LEU A 159 -2.14 -5.45 0.54
C LEU A 159 -0.72 -5.80 0.95
N GLY A 160 -0.57 -6.94 1.64
CA GLY A 160 0.73 -7.58 1.86
C GLY A 160 1.33 -8.07 0.54
N PHE A 161 2.66 -8.18 0.50
CA PHE A 161 3.38 -8.46 -0.74
C PHE A 161 3.04 -9.79 -1.40
N SER A 162 2.68 -10.83 -0.64
CA SER A 162 2.27 -12.10 -1.23
C SER A 162 1.07 -11.98 -2.17
N ILE A 163 0.09 -11.16 -1.79
CA ILE A 163 -1.10 -10.88 -2.61
C ILE A 163 -0.67 -10.21 -3.90
N ILE A 164 0.33 -9.33 -3.86
CA ILE A 164 0.88 -8.67 -5.05
C ILE A 164 1.58 -9.68 -5.96
N ILE A 165 2.35 -10.60 -5.38
CA ILE A 165 2.99 -11.69 -6.12
C ILE A 165 1.94 -12.57 -6.81
N ASP A 166 0.85 -12.92 -6.12
CA ASP A 166 -0.20 -13.76 -6.71
C ASP A 166 -0.94 -13.05 -7.83
N LEU A 167 -1.30 -11.79 -7.62
CA LEU A 167 -1.92 -10.96 -8.67
C LEU A 167 -1.01 -10.89 -9.90
N TRP A 168 0.31 -10.74 -9.69
CA TRP A 168 1.30 -10.73 -10.76
C TRP A 168 1.42 -12.07 -11.48
N LYS A 169 1.50 -13.19 -10.74
CA LYS A 169 1.55 -14.55 -11.30
C LYS A 169 0.29 -14.87 -12.12
N GLU A 170 -0.89 -14.50 -11.63
CA GLU A 170 -2.15 -14.72 -12.33
C GLU A 170 -2.15 -14.04 -13.71
N THR A 171 -1.48 -12.89 -13.85
CA THR A 171 -1.38 -12.17 -15.15
C THR A 171 -0.54 -12.89 -16.21
N HIS A 172 0.27 -13.87 -15.83
CA HIS A 172 0.99 -14.73 -16.80
C HIS A 172 0.06 -15.77 -17.43
N THR A 173 -1.18 -15.90 -16.95
CA THR A 173 -2.17 -16.90 -17.41
C THR A 173 -3.48 -16.28 -17.91
N ASN A 174 -3.74 -14.98 -17.69
CA ASN A 174 -5.05 -14.34 -17.96
C ASN A 174 -4.97 -12.83 -18.33
N SER A 175 -6.13 -12.28 -18.76
CA SER A 175 -6.42 -10.94 -19.32
C SER A 175 -6.07 -9.69 -18.49
N ARG A 176 -5.24 -9.80 -17.45
CA ARG A 176 -4.76 -8.67 -16.62
C ARG A 176 -3.45 -8.04 -17.09
N ARG A 177 -2.97 -8.44 -18.27
CA ARG A 177 -1.83 -7.83 -18.94
C ARG A 177 -2.20 -6.49 -19.56
N TYR A 178 -1.41 -5.48 -19.23
CA TYR A 178 -1.37 -4.26 -20.04
C TYR A 178 -0.08 -4.29 -20.84
N GLU A 179 -0.18 -4.70 -22.10
CA GLU A 179 0.89 -4.55 -23.07
C GLU A 179 0.96 -3.08 -23.46
N ASN A 180 1.86 -2.34 -22.82
CA ASN A 180 2.24 -1.03 -23.32
C ASN A 180 3.26 -1.26 -24.44
N THR A 181 2.99 -0.80 -25.65
CA THR A 181 3.87 -0.91 -26.84
C THR A 181 5.23 -0.24 -26.69
N SER A 182 5.52 0.31 -25.51
CA SER A 182 6.70 1.08 -25.21
C SER A 182 7.26 0.68 -23.84
N TRP A 183 8.01 -0.43 -23.81
CA TRP A 183 9.13 -0.70 -22.90
C TRP A 183 8.93 -1.65 -21.69
N TYR A 184 7.74 -1.90 -21.14
CA TYR A 184 7.61 -2.77 -19.94
C TYR A 184 6.31 -3.59 -19.84
N ASN A 185 6.46 -4.85 -19.41
CA ASN A 185 5.34 -5.67 -18.94
C ASN A 185 4.81 -5.13 -17.60
N CYS A 186 3.49 -5.02 -17.52
CA CYS A 186 2.80 -4.55 -16.33
C CYS A 186 1.64 -5.48 -15.96
N THR A 187 1.48 -5.72 -14.67
CA THR A 187 0.25 -6.24 -14.08
C THR A 187 -0.71 -5.10 -13.76
N THR A 188 -1.99 -5.32 -14.00
CA THR A 188 -3.06 -4.38 -13.66
C THR A 188 -3.85 -4.85 -12.44
N ILE A 189 -4.27 -3.89 -11.62
CA ILE A 189 -5.39 -4.06 -10.69
C ILE A 189 -6.53 -3.18 -11.19
N ASN A 190 -7.65 -3.81 -11.49
CA ASN A 190 -8.80 -3.11 -12.05
C ASN A 190 -9.70 -2.54 -10.94
N SER A 191 -10.56 -1.62 -11.37
CA SER A 191 -11.62 -1.04 -10.54
C SER A 191 -12.47 -2.09 -9.81
N THR A 192 -12.79 -3.20 -10.48
CA THR A 192 -13.60 -4.29 -9.94
C THR A 192 -12.85 -5.05 -8.85
N ASP A 193 -11.58 -5.38 -9.07
CA ASP A 193 -10.73 -6.08 -8.10
C ASP A 193 -10.61 -5.25 -6.81
N MET A 194 -10.44 -3.94 -6.93
CA MET A 194 -10.37 -3.04 -5.78
C MET A 194 -11.68 -2.97 -5.00
N ASN A 195 -12.82 -2.96 -5.67
CA ASN A 195 -14.09 -3.06 -4.97
C ASN A 195 -14.23 -4.43 -4.26
N ARG A 196 -13.79 -5.53 -4.88
CA ARG A 196 -13.80 -6.85 -4.25
C ARG A 196 -12.88 -6.92 -3.04
N PHE A 197 -11.65 -6.40 -3.11
CA PHE A 197 -10.78 -6.31 -1.94
C PHE A 197 -11.43 -5.50 -0.81
N LEU A 198 -12.19 -4.45 -1.11
CA LEU A 198 -12.86 -3.65 -0.09
C LEU A 198 -14.04 -4.36 0.57
N PHE A 199 -14.92 -4.97 -0.24
CA PHE A 199 -16.20 -5.51 0.23
C PHE A 199 -16.18 -7.01 0.50
N GLU A 200 -15.45 -7.78 -0.31
CA GLU A 200 -15.42 -9.25 -0.34
C GLU A 200 -13.97 -9.81 -0.40
N PRO A 201 -13.07 -9.40 0.52
CA PRO A 201 -11.67 -9.77 0.48
C PRO A 201 -11.42 -11.28 0.56
N GLU A 202 -12.25 -12.02 1.29
CA GLU A 202 -12.14 -13.49 1.40
C GLU A 202 -12.41 -14.17 0.03
N ILE A 203 -13.37 -13.65 -0.73
CA ILE A 203 -13.68 -14.12 -2.09
C ILE A 203 -12.52 -13.79 -3.03
N MET A 204 -11.99 -12.56 -2.93
CA MET A 204 -10.84 -12.14 -3.74
C MET A 204 -9.60 -12.98 -3.45
N LEU A 205 -9.30 -13.29 -2.19
CA LEU A 205 -8.20 -14.17 -1.79
C LEU A 205 -8.36 -15.57 -2.39
N THR A 206 -9.58 -16.12 -2.34
CA THR A 206 -9.87 -17.43 -2.95
C THR A 206 -9.67 -17.40 -4.46
N GLN A 207 -10.08 -16.32 -5.13
CA GLN A 207 -9.94 -16.16 -6.58
C GLN A 207 -8.49 -16.11 -7.04
N ILE A 208 -7.60 -15.51 -6.25
CA ILE A 208 -6.15 -15.50 -6.52
C ILE A 208 -5.44 -16.78 -6.01
N GLY A 209 -6.20 -17.84 -5.68
CA GLY A 209 -5.65 -19.14 -5.29
C GLY A 209 -5.15 -19.23 -3.85
N ARG A 210 -5.58 -18.33 -2.96
CA ARG A 210 -5.18 -18.31 -1.56
C ARG A 210 -6.31 -18.70 -0.61
N ASP A 211 -5.96 -19.43 0.45
CA ASP A 211 -6.89 -19.73 1.54
C ASP A 211 -7.02 -18.52 2.48
N PRO A 212 -8.21 -17.89 2.61
CA PRO A 212 -8.43 -16.71 3.43
C PRO A 212 -8.05 -16.88 4.90
N ASN A 213 -8.04 -18.10 5.43
CA ASN A 213 -7.68 -18.35 6.83
C ASN A 213 -6.22 -18.02 7.15
N ASN A 214 -5.34 -18.00 6.13
CA ASN A 214 -3.94 -17.64 6.28
C ASN A 214 -3.71 -16.12 6.33
N TYR A 215 -4.76 -15.33 6.14
CA TYR A 215 -4.69 -13.88 6.05
C TYR A 215 -5.44 -13.21 7.21
N ALA A 216 -4.87 -12.11 7.70
CA ALA A 216 -5.53 -11.18 8.59
C ALA A 216 -6.16 -10.06 7.74
N ILE A 217 -7.44 -9.79 7.99
CA ILE A 217 -8.23 -8.76 7.31
C ILE A 217 -8.70 -7.76 8.37
N ALA A 218 -8.14 -6.57 8.34
CA ALA A 218 -8.48 -5.48 9.26
C ALA A 218 -9.17 -4.35 8.50
N ARG A 219 -10.38 -3.97 8.95
CA ARG A 219 -11.13 -2.83 8.42
C ARG A 219 -11.13 -1.73 9.47
N PHE A 220 -10.70 -0.52 9.10
CA PHE A 220 -10.65 0.62 10.01
C PHE A 220 -10.88 1.93 9.25
N ARG A 221 -11.01 3.03 9.99
CA ARG A 221 -10.99 4.37 9.42
C ARG A 221 -9.65 5.02 9.75
N SER A 222 -9.07 5.80 8.84
CA SER A 222 -7.88 6.58 9.19
C SER A 222 -8.20 7.56 10.30
N PRO A 223 -7.20 7.97 11.10
CA PRO A 223 -7.33 9.20 11.85
C PRO A 223 -7.54 10.40 10.90
N TYR A 224 -7.85 11.55 11.47
CA TYR A 224 -7.73 12.81 10.75
C TYR A 224 -6.28 12.99 10.33
N LEU A 225 -6.02 13.09 9.03
CA LEU A 225 -4.68 13.32 8.52
C LEU A 225 -4.54 14.79 8.16
N LYS A 226 -3.57 15.46 8.76
CA LYS A 226 -3.22 16.83 8.36
C LYS A 226 -2.08 16.76 7.35
N ILE A 227 -2.31 17.28 6.16
CA ILE A 227 -1.35 17.33 5.05
C ILE A 227 -1.17 18.81 4.70
N ASN A 228 0.00 19.39 4.96
CA ASN A 228 0.19 20.84 5.06
C ASN A 228 -0.82 21.49 6.03
N ARG A 229 -1.69 22.35 5.49
CA ARG A 229 -2.76 23.07 6.17
C ARG A 229 -4.13 22.43 5.96
N TYR A 230 -4.19 21.31 5.22
CA TYR A 230 -5.44 20.64 4.87
C TYR A 230 -5.65 19.43 5.76
N THR A 231 -6.89 19.23 6.18
CA THR A 231 -7.29 18.08 6.99
C THR A 231 -8.11 17.13 6.14
N MET A 232 -7.60 15.93 5.93
CA MET A 232 -8.36 14.83 5.36
C MET A 232 -9.21 14.21 6.48
N SER A 233 -10.52 14.16 6.25
CA SER A 233 -11.45 13.44 7.14
C SER A 233 -11.14 11.93 7.14
N PRO A 234 -11.47 11.21 8.23
CA PRO A 234 -11.35 9.77 8.29
C PRO A 234 -11.92 9.08 7.06
N LYS A 235 -11.08 8.36 6.32
CA LYS A 235 -11.48 7.53 5.18
C LYS A 235 -11.48 6.05 5.59
N PRO A 236 -12.31 5.19 4.98
CA PRO A 236 -12.24 3.76 5.22
C PRO A 236 -10.98 3.14 4.61
N PHE A 237 -10.43 2.17 5.32
CA PHE A 237 -9.26 1.37 4.96
C PHE A 237 -9.53 -0.10 5.17
N ILE A 238 -8.97 -0.90 4.28
CA ILE A 238 -8.78 -2.32 4.54
C ILE A 238 -7.30 -2.66 4.44
N LEU A 239 -6.81 -3.43 5.41
CA LEU A 239 -5.47 -4.01 5.43
C LEU A 239 -5.62 -5.53 5.37
N ILE A 240 -5.00 -6.12 4.36
CA ILE A 240 -5.00 -7.57 4.11
C ILE A 240 -3.56 -8.02 4.05
N PHE A 241 -3.15 -8.92 4.95
CA PHE A 241 -1.78 -9.40 5.02
C PHE A 241 -1.73 -10.81 5.60
N GLU A 242 -0.62 -11.50 5.35
CA GLU A 242 -0.41 -12.86 5.84
C GLU A 242 -0.20 -12.88 7.35
N LYS A 243 -0.84 -13.84 8.01
CA LYS A 243 -0.61 -14.09 9.44
C LYS A 243 0.79 -14.62 9.71
N ASP A 244 1.27 -15.51 8.84
CA ASP A 244 2.59 -16.09 8.90
C ASP A 244 3.46 -15.63 7.72
N HIS A 245 4.32 -14.65 8.00
CA HIS A 245 5.25 -14.13 7.01
C HIS A 245 6.34 -15.14 6.61
N GLN A 246 6.68 -16.10 7.50
CA GLN A 246 7.71 -17.11 7.18
C GLN A 246 7.24 -18.06 6.08
N ARG A 247 5.93 -18.28 5.97
CA ARG A 247 5.35 -19.03 4.86
C ARG A 247 5.67 -18.38 3.50
N LEU A 248 5.48 -17.06 3.37
CA LEU A 248 5.86 -16.35 2.14
C LEU A 248 7.34 -16.54 1.82
N ILE A 249 8.21 -16.44 2.82
CA ILE A 249 9.64 -16.61 2.63
C ILE A 249 9.98 -18.01 2.10
N LYS A 250 9.33 -19.03 2.67
CA LYS A 250 9.49 -20.41 2.21
C LYS A 250 8.98 -20.59 0.79
N ASP A 251 7.77 -20.13 0.49
CA ASP A 251 7.18 -20.18 -0.85
C ASP A 251 8.10 -19.50 -1.89
N LEU A 252 8.74 -18.38 -1.53
CA LEU A 252 9.70 -17.68 -2.40
C LEU A 252 11.06 -18.39 -2.55
N GLY A 253 11.48 -19.19 -1.57
CA GLY A 253 12.76 -19.92 -1.62
C GLY A 253 12.68 -21.20 -2.45
N GLU A 254 11.48 -21.74 -2.65
CA GLU A 254 11.22 -22.95 -3.44
C GLU A 254 10.99 -22.65 -4.94
N GLU A 255 10.72 -21.39 -5.29
CA GLU A 255 10.47 -20.97 -6.67
C GLU A 255 11.74 -20.48 -7.36
N GLU A 256 12.17 -21.17 -8.43
CA GLU A 256 13.06 -20.58 -9.43
C GLU A 256 12.30 -19.43 -10.10
N VAL A 257 12.73 -18.18 -9.86
CA VAL A 257 12.15 -17.00 -10.52
C VAL A 257 12.48 -17.11 -12.01
N PRO A 258 11.49 -17.33 -12.91
CA PRO A 258 11.77 -17.42 -14.33
C PRO A 258 12.26 -16.06 -14.80
N PHE A 259 13.46 -16.05 -15.41
CA PHE A 259 14.09 -14.86 -16.00
C PHE A 259 13.49 -14.54 -17.37
#